data_AF-A0A4R1XW19-F1
#
_entry.id   AF-A0A4R1XW19-F1
#
_cell.length_a   1.000
_cell.length_b   1.000
_cell.length_c   1.000
_cell.angle_alpha   90.00
_cell.angle_beta   90.00
_cell.angle_gamma   90.00
#
_symmetry.space_group_name_H-M   'P 1'
#
loop_
_entity.id
_entity.type
_entity.pdbx_description
1 polymer ?
#
loop_
_entity_poly.entity_id
_entity_poly.type
_entity_poly.pdbx_seq_one_letter_code
_entity_poly.pdbx_strand_id
1 'polypeptide(L)'
;MIRYSALLFLFISGCAGFFVDAHGLCVYNLYSENSLITYISEINGAAGEDAAAFYTVGLVSLLFILLLSWIKNKIIYVLVIFLMLLIQHLFLKLWVESTHYTELVYDSILRCGSASILIMLIGHVMFLLLSLSYLIKKKKSYR
;
A
#
# COMPACT_ATOMS: atom_id res chain seq x y z
N MET A 1 22.18 -1.78 -7.56
CA MET A 1 21.69 -2.91 -6.73
C MET A 1 20.63 -2.45 -5.74
N ILE A 2 20.93 -1.66 -4.70
CA ILE A 2 19.93 -1.22 -3.68
C ILE A 2 18.64 -0.63 -4.30
N ARG A 3 18.75 0.21 -5.33
CA ARG A 3 17.57 0.77 -6.03
C ARG A 3 16.65 -0.30 -6.60
N TYR A 4 17.21 -1.32 -7.26
CA TYR A 4 16.42 -2.40 -7.86
C TYR A 4 15.81 -3.31 -6.79
N SER A 5 16.52 -3.53 -5.67
CA SER A 5 15.96 -4.20 -4.50
C SER A 5 14.76 -3.44 -3.95
N ALA A 6 14.84 -2.11 -3.83
CA ALA A 6 13.70 -1.28 -3.41
C ALA A 6 12.51 -1.47 -4.37
N LEU A 7 12.74 -1.36 -5.68
CA LEU A 7 11.70 -1.53 -6.70
C LEU A 7 11.06 -2.93 -6.66
N LEU A 8 11.82 -3.97 -6.29
CA LEU A 8 11.30 -5.32 -6.11
C LEU A 8 10.32 -5.41 -4.93
N PHE A 9 10.59 -4.74 -3.81
CA PHE A 9 9.65 -4.67 -2.70
C PHE A 9 8.38 -3.89 -3.06
N LEU A 10 8.52 -2.83 -3.85
CA LEU A 10 7.36 -2.10 -4.38
C LEU A 10 6.55 -2.98 -5.35
N PHE A 11 7.20 -3.84 -6.13
CA PHE A 11 6.54 -4.80 -7.02
C PHE A 11 5.74 -5.83 -6.24
N ILE A 12 6.38 -6.47 -5.23
CA ILE A 12 5.71 -7.43 -4.35
C ILE A 12 4.50 -6.79 -3.68
N SER A 13 4.67 -5.56 -3.19
CA SER A 13 3.56 -4.82 -2.59
C SER A 13 2.45 -4.53 -3.59
N GLY A 14 2.79 -4.15 -4.82
CA GLY A 14 1.82 -3.87 -5.88
C GLY A 14 0.99 -5.11 -6.19
N CYS A 15 1.63 -6.26 -6.35
CA CYS A 15 0.97 -7.55 -6.54
C CYS A 15 0.09 -7.91 -5.34
N ALA A 16 0.58 -7.75 -4.11
CA ALA A 16 -0.20 -8.05 -2.89
C ALA A 16 -1.50 -7.21 -2.81
N GLY A 17 -1.48 -5.98 -3.30
CA GLY A 17 -2.68 -5.14 -3.42
C GLY A 17 -3.79 -5.80 -4.25
N PHE A 18 -3.45 -6.50 -5.34
CA PHE A 18 -4.43 -7.24 -6.18
C PHE A 18 -5.01 -8.49 -5.53
N PHE A 19 -4.42 -8.98 -4.44
CA PHE A 19 -4.90 -10.14 -3.69
C PHE A 19 -5.66 -9.73 -2.41
N VAL A 20 -6.01 -8.45 -2.27
CA VAL A 20 -6.88 -7.98 -1.17
C VAL A 20 -8.32 -8.30 -1.55
N ASP A 21 -8.83 -9.42 -1.05
CA ASP A 21 -10.21 -9.84 -1.24
C ASP A 21 -11.15 -9.15 -0.22
N ALA A 22 -12.41 -8.94 -0.59
CA ALA A 22 -13.45 -8.38 0.28
C ALA A 22 -13.71 -9.25 1.52
N HIS A 23 -13.47 -10.56 1.43
CA HIS A 23 -13.49 -11.48 2.57
C HIS A 23 -12.28 -11.33 3.50
N GLY A 24 -11.20 -10.74 3.01
CA GLY A 24 -10.00 -10.42 3.79
C GLY A 24 -10.04 -9.02 4.41
N LEU A 25 -11.11 -8.25 4.20
CA LEU A 25 -11.33 -6.94 4.79
C LEU A 25 -12.41 -7.03 5.86
N CYS A 26 -12.14 -6.46 7.02
CA CYS A 26 -13.09 -6.43 8.11
C CYS A 26 -12.90 -5.21 9.00
N VAL A 27 -13.97 -4.88 9.71
CA VAL A 27 -13.99 -3.83 10.72
C VAL A 27 -14.53 -4.41 12.01
N TYR A 28 -13.92 -4.02 13.11
CA TYR A 28 -14.39 -4.36 14.44
C TYR A 28 -15.37 -3.28 14.94
N ASN A 29 -16.55 -3.68 15.43
CA ASN A 29 -17.56 -2.78 16.00
C ASN A 29 -18.20 -1.76 15.03
N LEU A 30 -18.36 -2.08 13.74
CA LEU A 30 -18.98 -1.14 12.80
C LEU A 30 -20.50 -0.96 13.02
N TYR A 31 -21.22 -2.02 13.42
CA TYR A 31 -22.69 -2.02 13.50
C TYR A 31 -23.27 -2.54 14.83
N SER A 32 -22.44 -3.01 15.75
CA SER A 32 -22.93 -3.59 17.01
C SER A 32 -21.97 -3.29 18.16
N GLU A 33 -22.51 -2.76 19.26
CA GLU A 33 -21.80 -2.57 20.55
C GLU A 33 -21.31 -3.90 21.18
N ASN A 34 -21.57 -5.04 20.53
CA ASN A 34 -21.30 -6.39 21.05
C ASN A 34 -20.00 -7.03 20.56
N SER A 35 -18.93 -6.27 20.28
CA SER A 35 -17.60 -6.86 20.01
C SER A 35 -17.55 -7.82 18.81
N LEU A 36 -18.40 -7.62 17.80
CA LEU A 36 -18.49 -8.48 16.62
C LEU A 36 -17.59 -7.97 15.49
N ILE A 37 -16.91 -8.91 14.83
CA ILE A 37 -16.17 -8.66 13.59
C ILE A 37 -17.19 -8.65 12.46
N THR A 38 -17.24 -7.56 11.69
CA THR A 38 -18.05 -7.48 10.48
C THR A 38 -17.14 -7.53 9.27
N TYR A 39 -17.33 -8.55 8.43
CA TYR A 39 -16.61 -8.64 7.17
C TYR A 39 -17.22 -7.67 6.18
N ILE A 40 -16.40 -6.96 5.39
CA ILE A 40 -16.92 -6.00 4.41
C ILE A 40 -17.79 -6.72 3.37
N SER A 41 -17.53 -8.01 3.08
CA SER A 41 -18.38 -8.85 2.23
C SER A 41 -19.84 -8.95 2.69
N GLU A 42 -20.13 -8.70 3.97
CA GLU A 42 -21.48 -8.74 4.54
C GLU A 42 -22.21 -7.39 4.38
N ILE A 43 -21.49 -6.33 4.02
CA ILE A 43 -22.02 -4.99 3.82
C ILE A 43 -22.27 -4.81 2.31
N ASN A 44 -23.54 -4.85 1.93
CA ASN A 44 -23.95 -4.62 0.54
C ASN A 44 -23.45 -3.25 0.04
N GLY A 45 -22.70 -3.25 -1.07
CA GLY A 45 -22.10 -2.04 -1.68
C GLY A 45 -20.63 -1.83 -1.32
N ALA A 46 -20.25 -1.94 -0.04
CA ALA A 46 -18.89 -1.62 0.41
C ALA A 46 -17.83 -2.67 0.02
N ALA A 47 -18.22 -3.93 -0.13
CA ALA A 47 -17.33 -5.05 -0.49
C ALA A 47 -16.53 -4.82 -1.77
N GLY A 48 -17.19 -4.30 -2.82
CA GLY A 48 -16.55 -4.06 -4.10
C GLY A 48 -15.66 -2.82 -4.08
N GLU A 49 -16.11 -1.77 -3.40
CA GLU A 49 -15.47 -0.45 -3.46
C GLU A 49 -14.23 -0.36 -2.56
N ASP A 50 -14.30 -0.91 -1.34
CA ASP A 50 -13.15 -0.92 -0.43
C ASP A 50 -12.03 -1.82 -0.95
N ALA A 51 -12.35 -3.01 -1.50
CA ALA A 51 -11.37 -3.87 -2.15
C ALA A 51 -10.78 -3.19 -3.40
N ALA A 52 -11.61 -2.50 -4.18
CA ALA A 52 -11.15 -1.71 -5.32
C ALA A 52 -10.17 -0.60 -4.92
N ALA A 53 -10.36 0.04 -3.76
CA ALA A 53 -9.40 1.02 -3.25
C ALA A 53 -8.00 0.40 -3.08
N PHE A 54 -7.89 -0.83 -2.56
CA PHE A 54 -6.60 -1.53 -2.46
C PHE A 54 -6.04 -1.98 -3.81
N TYR A 55 -6.90 -2.38 -4.76
CA TYR A 55 -6.49 -2.67 -6.13
C TYR A 55 -5.88 -1.44 -6.82
N THR A 56 -6.48 -0.26 -6.64
CA THR A 56 -5.94 0.98 -7.20
C THR A 56 -4.58 1.34 -6.60
N VAL A 57 -4.38 1.13 -5.30
CA VAL A 57 -3.06 1.29 -4.65
C VAL A 57 -2.02 0.35 -5.25
N GLY A 58 -2.39 -0.91 -5.49
CA GLY A 58 -1.54 -1.90 -6.15
C GLY A 58 -1.15 -1.45 -7.57
N LEU A 59 -2.13 -1.00 -8.35
CA LEU A 59 -1.95 -0.51 -9.72
C LEU A 59 -1.04 0.73 -9.77
N VAL A 60 -1.26 1.71 -8.89
CA VAL A 60 -0.40 2.90 -8.77
C VAL A 60 1.04 2.48 -8.45
N SER A 61 1.23 1.53 -7.53
CA SER A 61 2.57 1.01 -7.19
C SER A 61 3.26 0.44 -8.42
N LEU A 62 2.57 -0.39 -9.22
CA LEU A 62 3.13 -1.00 -10.43
C LEU A 62 3.48 0.02 -11.52
N LEU A 63 2.63 1.04 -11.73
CA LEU A 63 2.90 2.12 -12.68
C LEU A 63 4.14 2.92 -12.26
N PHE A 64 4.25 3.26 -10.98
CA PHE A 64 5.37 4.04 -10.47
C PHE A 64 6.70 3.29 -10.46
N ILE A 65 6.69 1.95 -10.42
CA ILE A 65 7.92 1.15 -10.59
C ILE A 65 8.57 1.44 -11.94
N LEU A 66 7.79 1.46 -13.03
CA LEU A 66 8.31 1.75 -14.37
C LEU A 66 8.95 3.13 -14.41
N LEU A 67 8.25 4.13 -13.87
CA LEU A 67 8.72 5.51 -13.81
C LEU A 67 10.00 5.65 -12.97
N LEU A 68 10.00 5.11 -11.74
CA LEU A 68 11.13 5.15 -10.80
C LEU A 68 12.35 4.39 -11.33
N SER A 69 12.15 3.40 -12.20
CA SER A 69 13.25 2.65 -12.83
C SER A 69 14.11 3.52 -13.76
N TRP A 70 13.57 4.58 -14.36
CA TRP A 70 14.33 5.42 -15.29
C TRP A 70 15.00 6.62 -14.61
N ILE A 71 14.57 6.98 -13.41
CA ILE A 71 15.07 8.18 -12.71
C ILE A 71 16.45 7.91 -12.09
N LYS A 72 17.47 8.61 -12.58
CA LYS A 72 18.84 8.58 -12.04
C LYS A 72 19.11 9.71 -11.04
N ASN A 73 18.40 10.84 -11.17
CA ASN A 73 18.54 11.98 -10.27
C ASN A 73 17.86 11.69 -8.93
N LYS A 74 18.62 11.76 -7.83
CA LYS A 74 18.14 11.46 -6.48
C LYS A 74 17.02 12.40 -6.02
N ILE A 75 17.07 13.68 -6.39
CA ILE A 75 16.05 14.67 -5.97
C ILE A 75 14.72 14.34 -6.65
N ILE A 76 14.74 14.14 -7.97
CA ILE A 76 13.56 13.76 -8.75
C ILE A 76 13.01 12.41 -8.27
N TYR A 77 13.90 11.47 -7.89
CA TYR A 77 13.50 10.18 -7.34
C TYR A 77 12.67 10.33 -6.05
N VAL A 78 13.11 11.19 -5.12
CA VAL A 78 12.34 11.48 -3.89
C VAL A 78 11.01 12.15 -4.21
N LEU A 79 11.00 13.13 -5.11
CA LEU A 79 9.76 13.82 -5.49
C LEU A 79 8.73 12.86 -6.07
N VAL A 80 9.18 11.92 -6.91
CA VAL A 80 8.29 10.92 -7.52
C VAL A 80 7.79 9.91 -6.48
N ILE A 81 8.60 9.50 -5.50
CA ILE A 81 8.14 8.69 -4.36
C ILE A 81 7.08 9.45 -3.55
N PHE A 82 7.33 10.72 -3.24
CA PHE A 82 6.39 11.54 -2.49
C PHE A 82 5.06 11.69 -3.24
N LEU A 83 5.12 11.96 -4.55
CA LEU A 83 3.95 12.03 -5.42
C LEU A 83 3.16 10.71 -5.44
N MET A 84 3.86 9.57 -5.53
CA MET A 84 3.24 8.25 -5.47
C MET A 84 2.44 8.06 -4.16
N LEU A 85 3.06 8.34 -3.02
CA LEU A 85 2.43 8.20 -1.70
C LEU A 85 1.21 9.14 -1.56
N LEU A 86 1.31 10.36 -2.07
CA LEU A 86 0.21 11.33 -2.04
C LEU A 86 -0.97 10.82 -2.87
N ILE A 87 -0.71 10.31 -4.07
CA ILE A 87 -1.74 9.72 -4.94
C ILE A 87 -2.40 8.51 -4.28
N GLN A 88 -1.61 7.59 -3.72
CA GLN A 88 -2.14 6.41 -3.00
C GLN A 88 -3.02 6.82 -1.81
N HIS A 89 -2.57 7.79 -1.02
CA HIS A 89 -3.33 8.31 0.12
C HIS A 89 -4.65 8.93 -0.34
N LEU A 90 -4.64 9.70 -1.43
CA LEU A 90 -5.84 10.33 -1.98
C LEU A 90 -6.84 9.28 -2.49
N PHE A 91 -6.37 8.23 -3.18
CA PHE A 91 -7.23 7.12 -3.62
C PHE A 91 -7.85 6.37 -2.43
N LEU A 92 -7.05 5.98 -1.44
CA LEU A 92 -7.57 5.32 -0.23
C LEU A 92 -8.60 6.17 0.50
N LYS A 93 -8.38 7.48 0.59
CA LYS A 93 -9.31 8.38 1.26
C LYS A 93 -10.61 8.58 0.47
N LEU A 94 -10.56 8.55 -0.86
CA LEU A 94 -11.71 8.83 -1.72
C LEU A 94 -12.57 7.59 -2.00
N TRP A 95 -11.97 6.40 -1.98
CA TRP A 95 -12.63 5.15 -2.41
C TRP A 95 -12.98 4.19 -1.27
N VAL A 96 -12.42 4.39 -0.07
CA VAL A 96 -12.85 3.62 1.10
C VAL A 96 -14.08 4.31 1.69
N GLU A 97 -15.23 3.65 1.62
CA GLU A 97 -16.51 4.19 2.08
C GLU A 97 -16.91 3.67 3.46
N SER A 98 -16.53 2.44 3.80
CA SER A 98 -17.03 1.77 5.03
C SER A 98 -16.57 2.43 6.32
N THR A 99 -15.32 2.90 6.38
CA THR A 99 -14.67 3.45 7.58
C THR A 99 -13.44 4.29 7.21
N HIS A 100 -12.75 4.84 8.21
CA HIS A 100 -11.39 5.31 8.00
C HIS A 100 -10.49 4.15 7.56
N TYR A 101 -9.83 4.29 6.40
CA TYR A 101 -8.94 3.26 5.85
C TYR A 101 -7.84 2.79 6.83
N THR A 102 -7.45 3.63 7.79
CA THR A 102 -6.48 3.25 8.84
C THR A 102 -7.05 2.21 9.82
N GLU A 103 -8.31 2.34 10.19
CA GLU A 103 -9.01 1.38 11.05
C GLU A 103 -9.27 0.09 10.28
N LEU A 104 -9.74 0.22 9.03
CA LEU A 104 -9.93 -0.91 8.12
C LEU A 104 -8.66 -1.75 7.98
N VAL A 105 -7.50 -1.12 7.72
CA VAL A 105 -6.22 -1.82 7.61
C VAL A 105 -5.81 -2.47 8.94
N TYR A 106 -5.98 -1.75 10.06
CA TYR A 106 -5.60 -2.24 11.38
C TYR A 106 -6.40 -3.48 11.78
N ASP A 107 -7.73 -3.41 11.67
CA ASP A 107 -8.63 -4.51 12.03
C ASP A 107 -8.48 -5.68 11.07
N SER A 108 -8.34 -5.41 9.77
CA SER A 108 -8.14 -6.47 8.78
C SER A 108 -6.86 -7.28 9.01
N ILE A 109 -5.79 -6.64 9.50
CA ILE A 109 -4.53 -7.33 9.84
C ILE A 109 -4.67 -8.09 11.17
N LEU A 110 -5.09 -7.42 12.24
CA LEU A 110 -4.99 -7.97 13.60
C LEU A 110 -6.15 -8.87 13.98
N ARG A 111 -7.34 -8.63 13.43
CA ARG A 111 -8.56 -9.39 13.74
C ARG A 111 -8.86 -10.43 12.67
N CYS A 112 -8.68 -10.08 11.40
CA CYS A 112 -9.02 -10.97 10.29
C CYS A 112 -7.83 -11.66 9.63
N GLY A 113 -6.60 -11.36 10.05
CA GLY A 113 -5.41 -12.09 9.61
C GLY A 113 -5.13 -11.93 8.11
N SER A 114 -5.50 -10.78 7.52
CA SER A 114 -5.33 -10.52 6.10
C SER A 114 -3.86 -10.44 5.69
N ALA A 115 -3.31 -11.56 5.21
CA ALA A 115 -1.91 -11.66 4.80
C ALA A 115 -1.59 -10.71 3.63
N SER A 116 -2.53 -10.50 2.70
CA SER A 116 -2.33 -9.63 1.54
C SER A 116 -2.07 -8.18 1.94
N ILE A 117 -2.88 -7.62 2.85
CA ILE A 117 -2.71 -6.25 3.36
C ILE A 117 -1.41 -6.12 4.16
N LEU A 118 -1.08 -7.13 4.95
CA LEU A 118 0.18 -7.16 5.70
C LEU A 118 1.40 -7.17 4.77
N ILE A 119 1.41 -8.02 3.74
CA ILE A 119 2.49 -8.09 2.74
C ILE A 119 2.60 -6.76 1.99
N MET A 120 1.47 -6.16 1.62
CA MET A 120 1.43 -4.84 0.98
C MET A 120 2.07 -3.75 1.87
N LEU A 121 1.71 -3.72 3.17
CA LEU A 121 2.25 -2.75 4.12
C LEU A 121 3.77 -2.96 4.31
N ILE A 122 4.20 -4.20 4.57
CA ILE A 122 5.60 -4.54 4.77
C ILE A 122 6.42 -4.22 3.51
N GLY A 123 5.88 -4.51 2.32
CA GLY A 123 6.51 -4.19 1.05
C GLY A 123 6.73 -2.69 0.86
N HIS A 124 5.73 -1.86 1.16
CA HIS A 124 5.89 -0.39 1.13
C HIS A 124 6.93 0.09 2.15
N VAL A 125 6.92 -0.41 3.39
CA VAL A 125 7.91 -0.01 4.42
C VAL A 125 9.33 -0.37 3.97
N MET A 126 9.54 -1.61 3.49
CA MET A 126 10.84 -2.06 2.99
C MET A 126 11.31 -1.26 1.78
N PHE A 127 10.39 -0.93 0.86
CA PHE A 127 10.67 -0.05 -0.27
C PHE A 127 11.18 1.32 0.21
N LEU A 128 10.52 1.95 1.19
CA LEU A 128 10.92 3.25 1.72
C LEU A 128 12.28 3.20 2.42
N LEU A 129 12.53 2.18 3.25
CA LEU A 129 13.82 2.01 3.95
C LEU A 129 14.99 1.82 2.98
N LEU A 130 14.81 0.99 1.95
CA LEU A 130 15.84 0.78 0.91
C LEU A 130 16.01 2.03 0.03
N SER A 131 14.93 2.74 -0.26
CA SER A 131 14.97 4.03 -0.97
C SER A 131 15.75 5.07 -0.17
N LEU A 132 15.52 5.18 1.14
CA LEU A 132 16.27 6.05 2.03
C LEU A 132 17.77 5.69 2.04
N SER A 133 18.07 4.39 2.15
CA SER A 133 19.44 3.87 2.09
C SER A 133 20.15 4.21 0.78
N TYR A 134 19.42 4.15 -0.35
CA TYR A 134 19.93 4.57 -1.66
C TYR A 134 20.26 6.06 -1.73
N LEU A 135 19.46 6.92 -1.08
CA LEU A 135 19.68 8.36 -1.05
C LEU A 135 20.91 8.73 -0.22
N ILE A 136 21.06 8.13 0.96
CA ILE A 136 22.18 8.39 1.88
C ILE A 136 23.52 7.92 1.31
N LYS A 137 23.52 6.85 0.50
CA LYS A 137 24.75 6.32 -0.10
C LYS A 137 25.41 7.37 -1.01
N LYS A 138 26.50 7.98 -0.56
CA LYS A 138 27.30 8.93 -1.35
C LYS A 138 27.78 8.25 -2.63
N LYS A 139 27.73 8.96 -3.77
CA LYS A 139 28.46 8.54 -4.97
C LYS A 139 29.94 8.50 -4.57
N LYS A 140 30.61 7.34 -4.71
CA LYS A 140 32.07 7.33 -4.78
C LYS A 140 32.44 8.18 -5.98
N SER A 141 32.93 9.39 -5.72
CA SER A 141 33.52 10.25 -6.74
C SER A 141 34.82 9.59 -7.14
N TYR A 142 34.80 8.79 -8.20
CA TYR A 142 36.03 8.48 -8.92
C TYR A 142 36.46 9.81 -9.56
N ARG A 143 37.43 10.46 -8.91
CA ARG A 143 38.22 11.54 -9.49
C ARG A 143 39.38 10.91 -10.23
#